data_AF-A0A353GTJ5-F1
#
_entry.id   AF-A0A353GTJ5-F1
#
_cell.length_a   1.000
_cell.length_b   1.000
_cell.length_c   1.000
_cell.angle_alpha   90.00
_cell.angle_beta   90.00
_cell.angle_gamma   90.00
#
_symmetry.space_group_name_H-M   'P 1'
#
loop_
_entity.id
_entity.type
_entity.pdbx_description
1 polymer ?
#
loop_
_entity_poly.entity_id
_entity_poly.type
_entity_poly.pdbx_seq_one_letter_code
_entity_poly.pdbx_strand_id
1 'polypeptide(L)'
;MSIIISGLMILMISLYGLGAILALVFARRPRLANVIPNIITIVGALTGIGATLTHLLSNIDQIYLGNLITSVPYISLEMSIDRLSAFFILALSILTFAVSIYSIGYLTHYYQKRNVGLFNFLVNSFILAMIGVLISDNMIAFLMSWELM
;
A
#
# COMPACT_ATOMS: atom_id res chain seq x y z
N MET A 1 -20.32 -7.15 -6.99
CA MET A 1 -19.73 -6.73 -5.70
C MET A 1 -18.24 -7.07 -5.64
N SER A 2 -17.83 -8.33 -5.91
CA SER A 2 -16.42 -8.73 -6.00
C SER A 2 -15.57 -7.85 -6.92
N ILE A 3 -16.03 -7.58 -8.14
CA ILE A 3 -15.33 -6.74 -9.13
C ILE A 3 -15.05 -5.34 -8.58
N ILE A 4 -16.03 -4.73 -7.92
CA ILE A 4 -15.90 -3.38 -7.34
C ILE A 4 -14.84 -3.39 -6.23
N ILE A 5 -14.89 -4.37 -5.33
CA ILE A 5 -13.91 -4.51 -4.25
C ILE A 5 -12.51 -4.72 -4.81
N SER A 6 -12.33 -5.64 -5.78
CA SER A 6 -11.04 -5.84 -6.44
C SER A 6 -10.51 -4.58 -7.12
N GLY A 7 -11.39 -3.80 -7.76
CA GLY A 7 -11.03 -2.52 -8.38
C GLY A 7 -10.57 -1.48 -7.35
N LEU A 8 -11.26 -1.38 -6.20
CA LEU A 8 -10.86 -0.49 -5.11
C LEU A 8 -9.53 -0.92 -4.47
N MET A 9 -9.27 -2.22 -4.35
CA MET A 9 -8.01 -2.75 -3.84
C MET A 9 -6.84 -2.44 -4.78
N ILE A 10 -7.03 -2.65 -6.09
CA ILE A 10 -6.03 -2.30 -7.11
C ILE A 10 -5.81 -0.77 -7.13
N LEU A 11 -6.88 0.02 -6.96
CA LEU A 11 -6.78 1.46 -6.84
C LEU A 11 -5.95 1.88 -5.61
N MET A 12 -6.20 1.30 -4.44
CA MET A 12 -5.40 1.53 -3.24
C MET A 12 -3.91 1.22 -3.48
N ILE A 13 -3.60 0.03 -4.01
CA ILE A 13 -2.22 -0.39 -4.29
C ILE A 13 -1.55 0.56 -5.29
N SER A 14 -2.25 0.94 -6.36
CA SER A 14 -1.71 1.87 -7.36
C SER A 14 -1.48 3.28 -6.78
N LEU A 15 -2.34 3.75 -5.86
CA LEU A 15 -2.15 5.01 -5.16
C LEU A 15 -0.89 5.00 -4.29
N TYR A 16 -0.64 3.92 -3.52
CA TYR A 16 0.62 3.82 -2.76
C TYR A 16 1.85 3.78 -3.66
N GLY A 17 1.78 3.06 -4.80
CA GLY A 17 2.83 3.05 -5.81
C GLY A 17 3.08 4.44 -6.41
N LEU A 18 2.01 5.17 -6.74
CA LEU A 18 2.09 6.55 -7.22
C LEU A 18 2.68 7.48 -6.16
N GLY A 19 2.31 7.32 -4.89
CA GLY A 19 2.89 8.05 -3.76
C GLY A 19 4.40 7.84 -3.66
N ALA A 20 4.86 6.59 -3.75
CA ALA A 20 6.28 6.24 -3.77
C ALA A 20 7.03 6.90 -4.95
N ILE A 21 6.51 6.76 -6.17
CA ILE A 21 7.13 7.31 -7.39
C ILE A 21 7.21 8.83 -7.31
N LEU A 22 6.12 9.50 -6.95
CA LEU A 22 6.07 10.96 -6.88
C LEU A 22 6.99 11.51 -5.78
N ALA A 23 7.22 10.75 -4.70
CA ALA A 23 8.20 11.11 -3.68
C ALA A 23 9.63 11.18 -4.25
N LEU A 24 10.00 10.27 -5.15
CA LEU A 24 11.28 10.30 -5.85
C LEU A 24 11.34 11.40 -6.92
N VAL A 25 10.29 11.55 -7.74
CA VAL A 25 10.22 12.58 -8.79
C VAL A 25 10.40 13.98 -8.20
N PHE A 26 9.78 14.25 -7.05
CA PHE A 26 9.89 15.54 -6.38
C PHE A 26 11.03 15.63 -5.35
N ALA A 27 11.92 14.63 -5.23
CA ALA A 27 12.93 14.57 -4.16
C ALA A 27 13.82 15.83 -4.04
N ARG A 28 14.04 16.56 -5.14
CA ARG A 28 14.78 17.83 -5.15
C ARG A 28 14.01 19.03 -4.56
N ARG A 29 12.69 18.90 -4.35
CA ARG A 29 11.79 19.94 -3.87
C ARG A 29 11.11 19.47 -2.58
N PRO A 30 11.69 19.75 -1.39
CA PRO A 30 11.27 19.10 -0.13
C PRO A 30 9.80 19.33 0.23
N ARG A 31 9.23 20.50 -0.10
CA ARG A 31 7.80 20.79 0.13
C ARG A 31 6.89 19.89 -0.71
N LEU A 32 7.19 19.74 -2.01
CA LEU A 32 6.39 18.91 -2.91
C LEU A 32 6.58 17.42 -2.60
N ALA A 33 7.82 17.01 -2.33
CA ALA A 33 8.17 15.65 -1.92
C ALA A 33 7.51 15.24 -0.60
N ASN A 34 7.14 16.21 0.24
CA ASN A 34 6.40 15.96 1.47
C ASN A 34 4.89 15.88 1.21
N VAL A 35 4.31 16.94 0.64
CA VAL A 35 2.85 17.11 0.60
C VAL A 35 2.20 16.20 -0.44
N ILE A 36 2.75 16.12 -1.66
CA ILE A 36 2.09 15.38 -2.75
C ILE A 36 2.01 13.88 -2.45
N PRO A 37 3.12 13.19 -2.09
CA PRO A 37 3.06 11.78 -1.73
C PRO A 37 2.11 11.50 -0.58
N ASN A 38 2.21 12.28 0.52
CA ASN A 38 1.35 12.06 1.69
C ASN A 38 -0.14 12.28 1.40
N ILE A 39 -0.52 13.25 0.54
CA ILE A 39 -1.92 13.40 0.10
C ILE A 39 -2.38 12.15 -0.67
N ILE A 40 -1.54 11.63 -1.56
CA ILE A 40 -1.87 10.43 -2.34
C ILE A 40 -1.97 9.22 -1.42
N THR A 41 -1.07 9.07 -0.45
CA THR A 41 -1.12 8.02 0.58
C THR A 41 -2.38 8.14 1.44
N ILE A 42 -2.83 9.35 1.79
CA ILE A 42 -4.09 9.58 2.50
C ILE A 42 -5.30 9.11 1.68
N VAL A 43 -5.35 9.47 0.38
CA VAL A 43 -6.43 9.00 -0.51
C VAL A 43 -6.36 7.48 -0.65
N GLY A 44 -5.16 6.91 -0.81
CA GLY A 44 -4.93 5.46 -0.81
C GLY A 44 -5.47 4.79 0.45
N ALA A 45 -5.15 5.31 1.63
CA ALA A 45 -5.64 4.79 2.90
C ALA A 45 -7.17 4.87 3.03
N LEU A 46 -7.80 5.97 2.61
CA LEU A 46 -9.26 6.08 2.60
C LEU A 46 -9.90 5.07 1.63
N THR A 47 -9.32 4.88 0.44
CA THR A 47 -9.78 3.85 -0.50
C THR A 47 -9.61 2.44 0.07
N GLY A 48 -8.51 2.18 0.78
CA GLY A 48 -8.24 0.92 1.47
C GLY A 48 -9.27 0.62 2.55
N ILE A 49 -9.55 1.59 3.44
CA ILE A 49 -10.59 1.49 4.47
C ILE A 49 -11.94 1.16 3.84
N GLY A 50 -12.32 1.87 2.77
CA GLY A 50 -13.58 1.61 2.06
C GLY A 50 -13.62 0.21 1.43
N ALA A 51 -12.53 -0.21 0.78
CA ALA A 51 -12.42 -1.51 0.13
C ALA A 51 -12.50 -2.67 1.14
N THR A 52 -11.76 -2.59 2.25
CA THR A 52 -11.76 -3.64 3.28
C THR A 52 -13.06 -3.69 4.06
N LEU A 53 -13.65 -2.53 4.39
CA LEU A 53 -14.92 -2.48 5.11
C LEU A 53 -16.06 -3.06 4.26
N THR A 54 -16.09 -2.74 2.97
CA THR A 54 -17.06 -3.34 2.03
C THR A 54 -16.85 -4.84 1.85
N HIS A 55 -15.60 -5.32 1.85
CA HIS A 55 -15.32 -6.76 1.83
C HIS A 55 -15.78 -7.47 3.10
N LEU A 56 -15.45 -6.95 4.28
CA LEU A 56 -15.83 -7.52 5.57
C LEU A 56 -17.35 -7.60 5.78
N LEU A 57 -18.09 -6.62 5.25
CA LEU A 57 -19.56 -6.60 5.29
C LEU A 57 -20.21 -7.45 4.20
N SER A 58 -19.43 -7.98 3.25
CA SER A 58 -19.93 -8.83 2.18
C SER A 58 -19.93 -10.31 2.56
N ASN A 59 -20.76 -11.10 1.88
CA ASN A 59 -20.79 -12.58 2.00
C ASN A 59 -19.78 -13.27 1.06
N ILE A 60 -18.72 -12.56 0.66
CA ILE A 60 -17.67 -13.10 -0.20
C ILE A 60 -16.53 -13.56 0.69
N ASP A 61 -16.18 -14.84 0.63
CA ASP A 61 -15.14 -15.40 1.50
C ASP A 61 -13.73 -15.02 1.04
N GLN A 62 -13.49 -15.05 -0.28
CA GLN A 62 -12.18 -14.78 -0.86
C GLN A 62 -12.31 -14.05 -2.20
N ILE A 63 -11.40 -13.10 -2.45
CA ILE A 63 -11.27 -12.35 -3.70
C ILE A 63 -9.87 -12.57 -4.27
N TYR A 64 -9.79 -13.14 -5.46
CA TYR A 64 -8.53 -13.29 -6.19
C TYR A 64 -8.18 -11.96 -6.87
N LEU A 65 -6.98 -11.43 -6.60
CA LEU A 65 -6.47 -10.20 -7.21
C LEU A 65 -5.67 -10.46 -8.47
N GLY A 66 -4.90 -11.55 -8.50
CA GLY A 66 -4.13 -11.93 -9.67
C GLY A 66 -3.09 -13.00 -9.37
N ASN A 67 -2.57 -13.59 -10.44
CA ASN A 67 -1.45 -14.51 -10.41
C ASN A 67 -0.38 -14.03 -11.40
N LEU A 68 0.82 -13.80 -10.91
CA LEU A 68 2.01 -13.54 -11.70
C LEU A 68 2.78 -14.86 -11.86
N ILE A 69 2.51 -15.53 -12.99
CA ILE A 69 3.20 -16.76 -13.37
C ILE A 69 4.58 -16.39 -13.88
N THR A 70 5.63 -16.88 -13.21
CA THR A 70 7.00 -16.68 -13.69
C THR A 70 7.42 -17.84 -14.59
N SER A 71 8.42 -17.60 -15.44
CA SER A 71 9.01 -18.64 -16.30
C SER A 71 9.78 -19.72 -15.52
N VAL A 72 9.96 -19.53 -14.20
CA VAL A 72 10.66 -20.47 -13.33
C VAL A 72 9.65 -21.44 -12.72
N PRO A 73 9.87 -22.77 -12.83
CA PRO A 73 8.98 -23.76 -12.23
C PRO A 73 8.80 -23.50 -10.72
N TYR A 74 7.57 -23.67 -10.23
CA TYR A 74 7.20 -23.52 -8.82
C TYR A 74 7.31 -22.11 -8.22
N ILE A 75 7.66 -21.09 -9.01
CA ILE A 75 7.62 -19.68 -8.58
C ILE A 75 6.39 -19.02 -9.19
N SER A 76 5.30 -18.98 -8.43
CA SER A 76 4.11 -18.16 -8.73
C SER A 76 3.93 -17.10 -7.65
N LEU A 77 3.46 -15.93 -8.06
CA LEU A 77 3.05 -14.86 -7.16
C LEU A 77 1.53 -14.80 -7.17
N GLU A 78 0.91 -15.53 -6.25
CA GLU A 78 -0.54 -15.60 -6.09
C GLU A 78 -0.99 -14.63 -5.00
N MET A 79 -1.95 -13.76 -5.35
CA MET A 79 -2.48 -12.75 -4.46
C MET A 79 -4.00 -12.90 -4.32
N SER A 80 -4.44 -13.08 -3.09
CA SER A 80 -5.83 -13.22 -2.71
C SER A 80 -6.13 -12.40 -1.46
N ILE A 81 -7.39 -12.00 -1.27
CA ILE A 81 -7.85 -11.33 -0.06
C ILE A 81 -8.96 -12.19 0.52
N ASP A 82 -8.74 -12.66 1.75
CA ASP A 82 -9.80 -13.23 2.58
C ASP A 82 -10.25 -12.20 3.65
N ARG A 83 -11.17 -12.65 4.51
CA ARG A 83 -11.69 -11.83 5.62
C ARG A 83 -10.62 -11.45 6.64
N LEU A 84 -9.61 -12.30 6.87
CA LEU A 84 -8.55 -12.03 7.83
C LEU A 84 -7.57 -10.99 7.28
N SER A 85 -7.13 -11.15 6.03
CA SER A 85 -6.35 -10.16 5.29
C SER A 85 -7.06 -8.81 5.27
N ALA A 86 -8.36 -8.78 4.98
CA ALA A 86 -9.11 -7.52 4.98
C ALA A 86 -9.17 -6.83 6.35
N PHE A 87 -9.25 -7.58 7.45
CA PHE A 87 -9.17 -7.01 8.79
C PHE A 87 -7.80 -6.35 9.04
N PHE A 88 -6.70 -7.01 8.67
CA PHE A 88 -5.37 -6.44 8.85
C PHE A 88 -5.09 -5.26 7.90
N ILE A 89 -5.57 -5.32 6.65
CA ILE A 89 -5.46 -4.20 5.71
C ILE A 89 -6.27 -2.99 6.20
N LEU A 90 -7.43 -3.21 6.85
CA LEU A 90 -8.21 -2.15 7.47
C LEU A 90 -7.40 -1.46 8.58
N ALA A 91 -6.81 -2.24 9.49
CA ALA A 91 -5.97 -1.71 10.56
C ALA A 91 -4.74 -0.96 10.01
N LEU A 92 -4.06 -1.52 9.01
CA LEU A 92 -2.92 -0.90 8.32
C LEU A 92 -3.33 0.41 7.64
N SER A 93 -4.51 0.46 7.01
CA SER A 93 -4.99 1.66 6.32
C SER A 93 -5.35 2.77 7.29
N ILE A 94 -5.97 2.46 8.44
CA ILE A 94 -6.24 3.44 9.50
C ILE A 94 -4.93 4.02 10.04
N LEU A 95 -3.94 3.16 10.31
CA LEU A 95 -2.62 3.60 10.77
C LEU A 95 -1.92 4.46 9.71
N THR A 96 -1.94 4.02 8.45
CA THR A 96 -1.35 4.73 7.31
C THR A 96 -1.96 6.12 7.14
N PHE A 97 -3.28 6.25 7.28
CA PHE A 97 -3.99 7.53 7.25
C PHE A 97 -3.47 8.48 8.34
N ALA A 98 -3.43 8.01 9.60
CA ALA A 98 -2.96 8.82 10.72
C ALA A 98 -1.49 9.23 10.58
N VAL A 99 -0.63 8.28 10.19
CA VAL A 99 0.81 8.52 9.99
C VAL A 99 1.03 9.52 8.84
N SER A 100 0.33 9.38 7.71
CA SER A 100 0.51 10.27 6.55
C SER A 100 0.14 11.72 6.87
N ILE A 101 -0.93 11.93 7.64
CA ILE A 101 -1.32 13.28 8.12
C ILE A 101 -0.23 13.85 9.03
N TYR A 102 0.25 13.05 9.99
CA TYR A 102 1.29 13.47 10.92
C TYR A 102 2.62 13.78 10.20
N SER A 103 3.01 12.95 9.23
CA SER A 103 4.25 13.08 8.46
C SER A 103 4.34 14.41 7.72
N ILE A 104 3.22 14.96 7.22
CA ILE A 104 3.19 16.28 6.56
C ILE A 104 3.77 17.35 7.48
N GLY A 105 3.32 17.40 8.75
CA GLY A 105 3.82 18.37 9.73
C GLY A 105 5.22 18.05 10.21
N TYR A 106 5.49 16.78 10.55
CA TYR A 106 6.76 16.34 11.11
C TYR A 106 7.95 16.61 10.16
N LEU A 107 7.79 16.27 8.87
CA LEU A 107 8.88 16.36 7.88
C LEU A 107 9.27 17.80 7.53
N THR A 108 8.44 18.80 7.87
CA THR A 108 8.80 20.22 7.70
C THR A 108 10.09 20.61 8.42
N HIS A 109 10.34 20.02 9.59
CA HIS A 109 11.54 20.27 10.40
C HIS A 109 12.83 19.76 9.76
N TYR A 110 12.70 18.84 8.80
CA TYR A 110 13.79 18.17 8.10
C TYR A 110 14.02 18.68 6.68
N TYR A 111 13.27 19.70 6.25
CA TYR A 111 13.51 20.34 4.97
C TYR A 111 14.96 20.80 4.85
N GLN A 112 15.62 20.41 3.75
CA GLN A 112 17.03 20.69 3.46
C GLN A 112 18.06 20.05 4.41
N LYS A 113 17.63 19.35 5.48
CA LYS A 113 18.52 18.62 6.40
C LYS A 113 18.64 17.14 6.03
N ARG A 114 17.56 16.55 5.52
CA ARG A 114 17.46 15.15 5.10
C ARG A 114 16.65 15.04 3.81
N ASN A 115 16.80 13.94 3.09
CA ASN A 115 16.04 13.67 1.88
C ASN A 115 14.62 13.20 2.22
N VAL A 116 13.67 14.15 2.23
CA VAL A 116 12.25 13.89 2.51
C VAL A 116 11.60 13.03 1.43
N GLY A 117 12.01 13.17 0.16
CA GLY A 117 11.50 12.35 -0.93
C GLY A 117 11.88 10.88 -0.76
N LEU A 118 13.12 10.60 -0.39
CA LEU A 118 13.56 9.23 -0.08
C LEU A 118 12.79 8.65 1.11
N PHE A 119 12.56 9.45 2.17
CA PHE A 119 11.76 9.01 3.31
C PHE A 119 10.35 8.58 2.90
N ASN A 120 9.63 9.44 2.17
CA ASN A 120 8.26 9.13 1.73
C ASN A 120 8.21 7.98 0.71
N PHE A 121 9.25 7.82 -0.12
CA PHE A 121 9.39 6.65 -0.99
C PHE A 121 9.49 5.36 -0.19
N LEU A 122 10.37 5.34 0.83
CA LEU A 122 10.56 4.17 1.69
C LEU A 122 9.29 3.84 2.48
N VAL A 123 8.60 4.84 3.04
CA VAL A 123 7.33 4.64 3.76
C VAL A 123 6.26 4.04 2.85
N ASN A 124 6.04 4.58 1.65
CA ASN A 124 5.05 4.03 0.72
C ASN A 124 5.43 2.64 0.21
N SER A 125 6.73 2.39 -0.01
CA SER A 125 7.22 1.07 -0.41
C SER A 125 7.04 0.03 0.71
N PHE A 126 7.28 0.43 1.96
CA PHE A 126 7.03 -0.39 3.15
C PHE A 126 5.54 -0.74 3.28
N ILE A 127 4.65 0.23 3.09
CA ILE A 127 3.19 -0.02 3.10
C ILE A 127 2.79 -1.00 1.98
N LEU A 128 3.36 -0.87 0.79
CA LEU A 128 3.13 -1.82 -0.31
C LEU A 128 3.63 -3.23 0.03
N ALA A 129 4.83 -3.35 0.61
CA ALA A 129 5.37 -4.63 1.04
C ALA A 129 4.49 -5.27 2.12
N MET A 130 4.07 -4.49 3.12
CA MET A 130 3.12 -4.93 4.16
C MET A 130 1.81 -5.44 3.56
N ILE A 131 1.24 -4.75 2.57
CA ILE A 131 0.05 -5.23 1.87
C ILE A 131 0.34 -6.54 1.15
N GLY A 132 1.49 -6.65 0.48
CA GLY A 132 1.95 -7.88 -0.16
C GLY A 132 1.99 -9.08 0.78
N VAL A 133 2.52 -8.89 2.00
CA VAL A 133 2.53 -9.91 3.07
C VAL A 133 1.11 -10.33 3.46
N LEU A 134 0.17 -9.39 3.51
CA LEU A 134 -1.21 -9.66 3.92
C LEU A 134 -2.05 -10.33 2.83
N ILE A 135 -1.73 -10.14 1.55
CA ILE A 135 -2.50 -10.70 0.42
C ILE A 135 -1.84 -11.92 -0.24
N SER A 136 -0.68 -12.36 0.24
CA SER A 136 0.03 -13.49 -0.35
C SER A 136 -0.74 -14.81 -0.12
N ASP A 137 -1.05 -15.51 -1.19
CA ASP A 137 -1.78 -16.80 -1.14
C ASP A 137 -0.83 -18.01 -1.01
N ASN A 138 0.47 -17.81 -1.25
CA ASN A 138 1.49 -18.85 -1.18
C ASN A 138 2.76 -18.39 -0.44
N MET A 139 3.57 -19.38 -0.02
CA MET A 139 4.77 -19.15 0.79
C MET A 139 5.83 -18.28 0.10
N ILE A 140 5.93 -18.36 -1.23
CA ILE A 140 6.95 -17.65 -2.00
C ILE A 140 6.60 -16.15 -2.12
N ALA A 141 5.35 -15.83 -2.42
CA ALA A 141 4.83 -14.47 -2.41
C ALA A 141 4.93 -13.83 -1.02
N PHE A 142 4.64 -14.63 0.02
CA PHE A 142 4.80 -14.20 1.41
C PHE A 142 6.26 -13.85 1.73
N LEU A 143 7.20 -14.77 1.48
CA LEU A 143 8.64 -14.56 1.74
C LEU A 143 9.20 -13.37 0.98
N MET A 144 8.84 -13.22 -0.30
CA MET A 144 9.28 -12.06 -1.09
C MET A 144 8.74 -10.74 -0.53
N SER A 145 7.45 -10.70 -0.17
CA SER A 145 6.86 -9.49 0.41
C SER A 145 7.42 -9.20 1.79
N TRP A 146 7.76 -10.24 2.56
CA TRP A 146 8.35 -10.12 3.88
C TRP A 146 9.78 -9.57 3.82
N GLU A 147 10.63 -10.05 2.91
CA GLU A 147 11.99 -9.52 2.74
C GLU A 147 12.00 -8.05 2.23
N LEU A 148 10.92 -7.60 1.60
CA LEU A 148 10.77 -6.19 1.17
C LEU A 148 10.29 -5.25 2.30
N MET A 149 9.77 -5.79 3.40
CA MET A 149 9.16 -5.07 4.52
C MET A 149 10.21 -4.71 5.57
#